data_AF-A0A1F6G2G3-F1
#
_entry.id   AF-A0A1F6G2G3-F1
#
_cell.length_a   1.000
_cell.length_b   1.000
_cell.length_c   1.000
_cell.angle_alpha   90.00
_cell.angle_beta   90.00
_cell.angle_gamma   90.00
#
_symmetry.space_group_name_H-M   'P 1'
#
loop_
_entity.id
_entity.type
_entity.pdbx_description
1 polymer ?
#
loop_
_entity_poly.entity_id
_entity_poly.type
_entity_poly.pdbx_seq_one_letter_code
_entity_poly.pdbx_strand_id
1 'polypeptide(L)'
;MHLTRDGKFVRSDIWREGKWLDLWSVVHFLTGVSTALGLSILAFGFPASAVIAFLGFTAYELWEAMVKIEETPQNRAMDVLVGMVSFVPTFLFVAPLFPFWGLFFVFWAVLEVNVALAYFGWDISHKARLLEAKMRLEIAHQRERFIHRRDQFVADRERRGSLKERLRARKEQWRLHKKRRSLLPQPLVVRDQNHPPELSA
;
A
#
# COMPACT_ATOMS: atom_id res chain seq x y z
N MET A 1 9.61 -3.94 -5.92
CA MET A 1 8.37 -3.15 -5.76
C MET A 1 8.71 -1.69 -5.97
N HIS A 2 7.89 -0.94 -6.70
CA HIS A 2 8.10 0.50 -6.91
C HIS A 2 6.78 1.27 -6.82
N LEU A 3 6.86 2.55 -6.45
CA LEU A 3 5.70 3.46 -6.38
C LEU A 3 5.54 4.15 -7.75
N THR A 4 4.36 4.06 -8.34
CA THR A 4 4.05 4.81 -9.57
C THR A 4 3.78 6.28 -9.25
N ARG A 5 3.81 7.14 -10.29
CA ARG A 5 3.48 8.58 -10.14
C ARG A 5 2.07 8.82 -9.58
N ASP A 6 1.16 7.86 -9.78
CA ASP A 6 -0.21 7.89 -9.26
C ASP A 6 -0.33 7.39 -7.81
N GLY A 7 0.80 7.07 -7.17
CA GLY A 7 0.83 6.58 -5.79
C GLY A 7 0.42 5.11 -5.63
N LYS A 8 0.41 4.31 -6.71
CA LYS A 8 0.14 2.86 -6.63
C LYS A 8 1.43 2.08 -6.44
N PHE A 9 1.40 1.07 -5.57
CA PHE A 9 2.49 0.13 -5.42
C PHE A 9 2.41 -0.92 -6.52
N VAL A 10 3.50 -1.09 -7.28
CA VAL A 10 3.59 -2.10 -8.34
C VAL A 10 4.63 -3.14 -7.94
N ARG A 11 4.17 -4.40 -7.87
CA ARG A 11 5.04 -5.57 -7.73
C ARG A 11 5.86 -5.79 -9.00
N SER A 12 7.10 -6.19 -8.82
CA SER A 12 8.08 -6.43 -9.88
C SER A 12 8.64 -7.85 -9.85
N ASP A 13 8.10 -8.71 -8.99
CA ASP A 13 8.47 -10.11 -8.91
C ASP A 13 7.73 -10.95 -9.97
N ILE A 14 8.33 -12.08 -10.34
CA ILE A 14 7.79 -13.01 -11.35
C ILE A 14 6.49 -13.71 -10.91
N TRP A 15 6.19 -13.70 -9.61
CA TRP A 15 4.96 -14.25 -9.01
C TRP A 15 3.84 -13.22 -8.95
N ARG A 16 4.00 -12.08 -9.61
CA ARG A 16 2.94 -11.09 -9.74
C ARG A 16 1.84 -11.67 -10.61
N GLU A 17 0.62 -11.50 -10.12
CA GLU A 17 -0.60 -11.84 -10.83
C GLU A 17 -0.63 -11.22 -12.24
N GLY A 18 -0.98 -12.05 -13.21
CA GLY A 18 -1.21 -11.68 -14.60
C GLY A 18 -2.70 -11.41 -14.86
N LYS A 19 -3.01 -10.86 -16.04
CA LYS A 19 -4.41 -10.75 -16.48
C LYS A 19 -4.95 -12.05 -17.09
N TRP A 20 -4.05 -12.91 -17.57
CA TRP A 20 -4.38 -14.08 -18.38
C TRP A 20 -3.53 -15.30 -18.04
N LEU A 21 -2.21 -15.12 -17.96
CA LEU A 21 -1.27 -16.14 -17.55
C LEU A 21 -0.21 -15.48 -16.68
N ASP A 22 0.20 -16.21 -15.66
CA ASP A 22 1.31 -15.84 -14.78
C ASP A 22 2.03 -17.11 -14.29
N LEU A 23 2.90 -16.96 -13.30
CA LEU A 23 3.64 -18.09 -12.77
C LEU A 23 2.76 -19.05 -11.93
N TRP A 24 1.60 -18.59 -11.44
CA TRP A 24 0.60 -19.46 -10.81
C TRP A 24 -0.03 -20.39 -11.83
N SER A 25 -0.16 -19.98 -13.09
CA SER A 25 -0.60 -20.89 -14.16
C SER A 25 0.28 -22.14 -14.29
N VAL A 26 1.57 -22.09 -13.91
CA VAL A 26 2.43 -23.29 -13.85
C VAL A 26 2.01 -24.22 -12.72
N VAL A 27 1.65 -23.67 -11.56
CA VAL A 27 1.10 -24.43 -10.42
C VAL A 27 -0.23 -25.07 -10.81
N HIS A 28 -1.14 -24.35 -11.47
CA HIS A 28 -2.40 -24.93 -11.97
C HIS A 28 -2.17 -25.99 -13.04
N PHE A 29 -1.18 -25.81 -13.92
CA PHE A 29 -0.78 -26.81 -14.91
C PHE A 29 -0.31 -28.10 -14.22
N LEU A 30 0.61 -28.02 -13.26
CA LEU A 30 1.10 -29.19 -12.53
C LEU A 30 0.02 -29.81 -11.62
N THR A 31 -0.92 -29.01 -11.14
CA THR A 31 -2.12 -29.47 -10.43
C THR A 31 -3.01 -30.31 -11.34
N GLY A 32 -3.22 -29.88 -12.59
CA GLY A 32 -3.93 -30.67 -13.59
C GLY A 32 -3.23 -32.00 -13.92
N VAL A 33 -1.91 -31.98 -14.11
CA VAL A 33 -1.09 -33.19 -14.32
C VAL A 33 -1.21 -34.15 -13.12
N SER A 34 -0.94 -33.68 -11.90
CA SER A 34 -1.01 -34.52 -10.69
C SER A 34 -2.41 -35.07 -10.43
N THR A 35 -3.45 -34.28 -10.67
CA THR A 35 -4.86 -34.73 -10.57
C THR A 35 -5.18 -35.82 -11.59
N ALA A 36 -4.71 -35.69 -12.83
CA ALA A 36 -4.88 -36.71 -13.85
C ALA A 36 -4.21 -38.03 -13.44
N LEU A 37 -2.95 -37.98 -13.03
CA LEU A 37 -2.20 -39.16 -12.60
C LEU A 37 -2.86 -39.81 -11.37
N GLY A 38 -3.27 -39.01 -10.38
CA GLY A 38 -3.96 -39.49 -9.18
C GLY A 38 -5.28 -40.19 -9.50
N LEU A 39 -6.12 -39.61 -10.37
CA LEU A 39 -7.38 -40.23 -10.77
C LEU A 39 -7.17 -41.47 -11.64
N SER A 40 -6.09 -41.52 -12.43
CA SER A 40 -5.68 -42.74 -13.15
C SER A 40 -5.23 -43.86 -12.20
N ILE A 41 -4.49 -43.52 -11.12
CA ILE A 41 -4.10 -44.49 -10.07
C ILE A 41 -5.34 -45.06 -9.37
N LEU A 42 -6.35 -44.23 -9.14
CA LEU A 42 -7.64 -44.64 -8.55
C LEU A 42 -8.56 -45.38 -9.55
N ALA A 43 -8.10 -45.61 -10.79
CA ALA A 43 -8.80 -46.33 -11.84
C ALA A 43 -10.19 -45.77 -12.19
N PHE A 44 -10.41 -44.47 -12.03
CA PHE A 44 -11.63 -43.82 -12.52
C PHE A 44 -11.65 -43.78 -14.06
N GLY A 45 -12.84 -43.88 -14.65
CA GLY A 45 -13.02 -43.64 -16.09
C GLY A 45 -12.96 -42.16 -16.45
N PHE A 46 -12.60 -41.84 -17.70
CA PHE A 46 -12.42 -40.45 -18.15
C PHE A 46 -13.60 -39.51 -17.84
N PRO A 47 -14.89 -39.88 -18.10
CA PRO A 47 -16.01 -38.97 -17.82
C PRO A 47 -16.09 -38.58 -16.34
N ALA A 48 -15.93 -39.55 -15.44
CA ALA A 48 -15.95 -39.29 -14.00
C ALA A 48 -14.75 -38.44 -13.58
N SER A 49 -13.55 -38.78 -14.07
CA SER A 49 -12.32 -38.05 -13.74
C SER A 49 -12.37 -36.60 -14.23
N ALA A 50 -12.89 -36.34 -15.43
CA ALA A 50 -13.01 -35.00 -15.98
C ALA A 50 -14.00 -34.14 -15.17
N VAL A 51 -15.13 -34.70 -14.74
CA VAL A 51 -16.09 -34.01 -13.87
C VAL A 51 -15.47 -33.71 -12.51
N ILE A 52 -14.81 -34.69 -11.89
CA ILE A 52 -14.15 -34.52 -10.59
C ILE A 52 -13.07 -33.43 -10.67
N ALA A 53 -12.21 -33.47 -11.69
CA ALA A 53 -11.16 -32.47 -11.89
C ALA A 53 -11.74 -31.07 -12.10
N PHE A 54 -12.73 -30.93 -13.00
CA PHE A 54 -13.36 -29.64 -13.28
C PHE A 54 -14.03 -29.03 -12.04
N LEU A 55 -14.81 -29.84 -11.30
CA LEU A 55 -15.42 -29.40 -10.05
C LEU A 55 -14.39 -29.08 -8.99
N GLY A 56 -13.31 -29.86 -8.87
CA GLY A 56 -12.22 -29.62 -7.94
C GLY A 56 -11.50 -28.30 -8.19
N PHE A 57 -11.11 -28.03 -9.44
CA PHE A 57 -10.45 -26.77 -9.82
C PHE A 57 -11.38 -25.58 -9.62
N THR A 58 -12.66 -25.71 -10.02
CA THR A 58 -13.65 -24.65 -9.82
C THR A 58 -13.90 -24.37 -8.33
N ALA A 59 -14.01 -25.42 -7.51
CA ALA A 59 -14.20 -25.28 -6.06
C ALA A 59 -13.01 -24.61 -5.38
N TYR A 60 -11.78 -24.91 -5.83
CA TYR A 60 -10.58 -24.25 -5.34
C TYR A 60 -10.59 -22.74 -5.63
N GLU A 61 -10.88 -22.36 -6.88
CA GLU A 61 -10.99 -20.93 -7.27
C GLU A 61 -12.11 -20.19 -6.52
N LEU A 62 -13.26 -20.86 -6.30
CA LEU A 62 -14.35 -20.28 -5.51
C LEU A 62 -13.94 -20.11 -4.05
N TRP A 63 -13.21 -21.06 -3.49
CA TRP A 63 -12.69 -20.96 -2.12
C TRP A 63 -11.74 -19.76 -1.98
N GLU A 64 -10.82 -19.57 -2.93
CA GLU A 64 -9.91 -18.42 -2.93
C GLU A 64 -10.66 -17.07 -3.02
N ALA A 65 -11.70 -17.02 -3.86
CA ALA A 65 -12.58 -15.86 -3.93
C ALA A 65 -13.31 -15.61 -2.59
N MET A 66 -13.75 -16.65 -1.89
CA MET A 66 -14.38 -16.54 -0.57
C MET A 66 -13.43 -16.00 0.50
N VAL A 67 -12.17 -16.42 0.49
CA VAL A 67 -11.13 -15.92 1.42
C VAL A 67 -10.52 -14.58 0.98
N LYS A 68 -11.09 -13.95 -0.05
CA LYS A 68 -10.72 -12.62 -0.56
C LYS A 68 -9.25 -12.53 -0.98
N ILE A 69 -8.74 -13.58 -1.61
CA ILE A 69 -7.51 -13.46 -2.38
C ILE A 69 -7.86 -12.59 -3.60
N GLU A 70 -7.37 -11.35 -3.60
CA GLU A 70 -7.64 -10.38 -4.66
C GLU A 70 -7.02 -10.86 -5.97
N GLU A 71 -7.85 -11.36 -6.88
CA GLU A 71 -7.48 -11.75 -8.23
C GLU A 71 -8.54 -11.31 -9.23
N THR A 72 -8.12 -11.08 -10.47
CA THR A 72 -9.04 -10.73 -11.55
C THR A 72 -9.91 -11.94 -11.91
N PRO A 73 -11.22 -11.78 -12.17
CA PRO A 73 -12.10 -12.89 -12.56
C PRO A 73 -11.58 -13.66 -13.79
N GLN A 74 -10.86 -12.96 -14.68
CA GLN A 74 -10.23 -13.56 -15.85
C GLN A 74 -9.10 -14.52 -15.46
N ASN A 75 -8.27 -14.17 -14.47
CA ASN A 75 -7.17 -15.05 -14.01
C ASN A 75 -7.74 -16.35 -13.45
N ARG A 76 -8.72 -16.25 -12.54
CA ARG A 76 -9.41 -17.41 -11.96
C ARG A 76 -9.99 -18.37 -13.00
N ALA A 77 -10.62 -17.82 -14.04
CA ALA A 77 -11.14 -18.64 -15.14
C ALA A 77 -10.00 -19.32 -15.94
N MET A 78 -8.89 -18.61 -16.16
CA MET A 78 -7.71 -19.16 -16.80
C MET A 78 -7.06 -20.25 -15.97
N ASP A 79 -7.05 -20.15 -14.65
CA ASP A 79 -6.48 -21.16 -13.77
C ASP A 79 -7.25 -22.50 -13.82
N VAL A 80 -8.58 -22.45 -13.85
CA VAL A 80 -9.41 -23.64 -14.15
C VAL A 80 -9.10 -24.19 -15.53
N LEU A 81 -9.03 -23.33 -16.55
CA LEU A 81 -8.75 -23.74 -17.93
C LEU A 81 -7.38 -24.40 -18.06
N VAL A 82 -6.33 -23.83 -17.46
CA VAL A 82 -4.97 -24.36 -17.49
C VAL A 82 -4.90 -25.70 -16.76
N GLY A 83 -5.59 -25.83 -15.63
CA GLY A 83 -5.76 -27.11 -14.94
C GLY A 83 -6.41 -28.17 -15.84
N MET A 84 -7.48 -27.83 -16.55
CA MET A 84 -8.16 -28.77 -17.45
C MET A 84 -7.34 -29.10 -18.71
N VAL A 85 -6.67 -28.10 -19.30
CA VAL A 85 -5.83 -28.26 -20.50
C VAL A 85 -4.64 -29.16 -20.24
N SER A 86 -4.10 -29.19 -19.02
CA SER A 86 -3.04 -30.11 -18.63
C SER A 86 -3.59 -31.47 -18.19
N PHE A 87 -4.72 -31.49 -17.48
CA PHE A 87 -5.39 -32.71 -17.04
C PHE A 87 -5.76 -33.64 -18.20
N VAL A 88 -6.51 -33.14 -19.20
CA VAL A 88 -7.06 -33.96 -20.29
C VAL A 88 -6.00 -34.74 -21.06
N PRO A 89 -4.93 -34.11 -21.61
CA PRO A 89 -3.91 -34.85 -22.34
C PRO A 89 -3.10 -35.76 -21.41
N THR A 90 -2.88 -35.37 -20.16
CA THR A 90 -2.19 -36.22 -19.19
C THR A 90 -2.98 -37.50 -18.94
N PHE A 91 -4.28 -37.39 -18.70
CA PHE A 91 -5.14 -38.53 -18.42
C PHE A 91 -5.30 -39.45 -19.63
N LEU A 92 -5.53 -38.88 -20.83
CA LEU A 92 -5.83 -39.67 -22.03
C LEU A 92 -4.60 -40.26 -22.71
N PHE A 93 -3.46 -39.56 -22.67
CA PHE A 93 -2.31 -39.92 -23.51
C PHE A 93 -1.04 -40.18 -22.72
N VAL A 94 -0.83 -39.55 -21.55
CA VAL A 94 0.41 -39.70 -20.79
C VAL A 94 0.30 -40.83 -19.76
N ALA A 95 -0.74 -40.83 -18.92
CA ALA A 95 -0.94 -41.83 -17.89
C ALA A 95 -0.94 -43.27 -18.42
N PRO A 96 -1.55 -43.59 -19.59
CA PRO A 96 -1.55 -44.95 -20.13
C PRO A 96 -0.17 -45.45 -20.60
N LEU A 97 0.83 -44.58 -20.75
CA LEU A 97 2.18 -44.96 -21.16
C LEU A 97 2.98 -45.62 -20.03
N PHE A 98 2.53 -45.48 -18.78
CA PHE A 98 3.25 -45.96 -17.62
C PHE A 98 2.59 -47.20 -17.00
N PRO A 99 3.39 -48.20 -16.58
CA PRO A 99 2.88 -49.22 -15.67
C PRO A 99 2.54 -48.59 -14.31
N PHE A 100 1.73 -49.27 -13.50
CA PHE A 100 1.23 -48.75 -12.22
C PHE A 100 2.33 -48.13 -11.33
N TRP A 101 3.45 -48.82 -11.12
CA TRP A 101 4.55 -48.30 -10.31
C TRP A 101 5.23 -47.08 -10.93
N GLY A 102 5.38 -47.04 -12.25
CA GLY A 102 5.90 -45.87 -12.95
C GLY A 102 4.96 -44.67 -12.79
N LEU A 103 3.66 -44.89 -12.95
CA LEU A 103 2.63 -43.87 -12.76
C LEU A 103 2.65 -43.31 -11.33
N PHE A 104 2.78 -44.18 -10.33
CA PHE A 104 2.87 -43.82 -8.92
C PHE A 104 4.09 -42.93 -8.64
N PHE A 105 5.28 -43.27 -9.14
CA PHE A 105 6.47 -42.45 -8.95
C PHE A 105 6.38 -41.10 -9.67
N VAL A 106 5.86 -41.06 -10.89
CA VAL A 106 5.67 -39.80 -11.64
C VAL A 106 4.65 -38.91 -10.93
N PHE A 107 3.56 -39.49 -10.41
CA PHE A 107 2.58 -38.76 -9.61
C PHE A 107 3.23 -38.06 -8.42
N TRP A 108 4.01 -38.78 -7.61
CA TRP A 108 4.68 -38.21 -6.44
C TRP A 108 5.71 -37.16 -6.81
N ALA A 109 6.52 -37.41 -7.85
CA ALA A 109 7.50 -36.42 -8.32
C ALA A 109 6.85 -35.11 -8.78
N VAL A 110 5.76 -35.20 -9.57
CA VAL A 110 5.01 -34.02 -10.02
C VAL A 110 4.35 -33.31 -8.84
N LEU A 111 3.76 -34.06 -7.90
CA LEU A 111 3.10 -33.50 -6.72
C LEU A 111 4.10 -32.74 -5.84
N GLU A 112 5.27 -33.31 -5.58
CA GLU A 112 6.32 -32.67 -4.78
C GLU A 112 6.81 -31.36 -5.41
N VAL A 113 7.07 -31.36 -6.73
CA VAL A 113 7.45 -30.14 -7.46
C VAL A 113 6.33 -29.11 -7.38
N ASN A 114 5.08 -29.52 -7.55
CA ASN A 114 3.93 -28.63 -7.48
C ASN A 114 3.79 -27.98 -6.09
N VAL A 115 3.87 -28.78 -5.03
CA VAL A 115 3.81 -28.29 -3.63
C VAL A 115 4.97 -27.34 -3.33
N ALA A 116 6.18 -27.66 -3.79
CA ALA A 116 7.34 -26.78 -3.61
C ALA A 116 7.13 -25.43 -4.31
N LEU A 117 6.67 -25.43 -5.57
CA LEU A 117 6.38 -24.21 -6.31
C LEU A 117 5.28 -23.38 -5.66
N ALA A 118 4.17 -24.02 -5.26
CA ALA A 118 3.08 -23.35 -4.56
C ALA A 118 3.55 -22.71 -3.24
N TYR A 119 4.40 -23.41 -2.48
CA TYR A 119 4.98 -22.88 -1.25
C TYR A 119 5.86 -21.64 -1.51
N PHE A 120 6.74 -21.68 -2.52
CA PHE A 120 7.57 -20.52 -2.87
C PHE A 120 6.75 -19.34 -3.38
N GLY A 121 5.74 -19.59 -4.23
CA GLY A 121 4.82 -18.56 -4.71
C GLY A 121 4.07 -17.88 -3.57
N TRP A 122 3.61 -18.67 -2.60
CA TRP A 122 2.94 -18.18 -1.41
C TRP A 122 3.88 -17.36 -0.50
N ASP A 123 5.08 -17.85 -0.18
CA ASP A 123 6.06 -17.16 0.67
C ASP A 123 6.46 -15.80 0.08
N ILE A 124 6.76 -15.75 -1.21
CA ILE A 124 7.12 -14.51 -1.91
C ILE A 124 5.94 -13.53 -1.90
N SER A 125 4.73 -14.01 -2.17
CA SER A 125 3.53 -13.18 -2.14
C SER A 125 3.17 -12.69 -0.74
N HIS A 126 3.42 -13.50 0.29
CA HIS A 126 3.26 -13.10 1.69
C HIS A 126 4.26 -11.99 2.07
N LYS A 127 5.55 -12.16 1.74
CA LYS A 127 6.59 -11.16 1.97
C LYS A 127 6.28 -9.84 1.25
N ALA A 128 5.77 -9.91 0.02
CA ALA A 128 5.37 -8.72 -0.75
C ALA A 128 4.21 -7.95 -0.07
N ARG A 129 3.17 -8.66 0.41
CA ARG A 129 2.05 -8.04 1.15
C ARG A 129 2.51 -7.33 2.43
N LEU A 130 3.42 -7.95 3.18
CA LEU A 130 3.99 -7.34 4.39
C LEU A 130 4.80 -6.08 4.08
N LEU A 131 5.60 -6.10 3.02
CA LEU A 131 6.37 -4.94 2.58
C LEU A 131 5.45 -3.78 2.18
N GLU A 132 4.41 -4.08 1.40
CA GLU A 132 3.43 -3.08 0.97
C GLU A 132 2.73 -2.43 2.16
N ALA A 133 2.29 -3.22 3.14
CA ALA A 133 1.65 -2.70 4.35
C ALA A 133 2.56 -1.73 5.11
N LYS A 134 3.85 -2.07 5.26
CA LYS A 134 4.84 -1.19 5.91
C LYS A 134 5.05 0.10 5.13
N MET A 135 5.16 0.03 3.79
CA MET A 135 5.35 1.22 2.97
C MET A 135 4.12 2.14 2.98
N ARG A 136 2.90 1.59 2.96
CA ARG A 136 1.65 2.37 3.09
C ARG A 136 1.60 3.14 4.42
N LEU A 137 2.01 2.50 5.53
CA LEU A 137 2.11 3.16 6.84
C LEU A 137 3.14 4.29 6.85
N GLU A 138 4.34 4.06 6.30
CA GLU A 138 5.38 5.09 6.25
C GLU A 138 4.94 6.30 5.40
N ILE A 139 4.29 6.07 4.25
CA ILE A 139 3.76 7.15 3.42
C ILE A 139 2.68 7.94 4.17
N ALA A 140 1.76 7.27 4.87
CA ALA A 140 0.74 7.93 5.68
C ALA A 140 1.39 8.83 6.75
N HIS A 141 2.39 8.32 7.46
CA HIS A 141 3.11 9.06 8.47
C HIS A 141 3.92 10.23 7.90
N GLN A 142 4.53 10.07 6.72
CA GLN A 142 5.20 11.18 6.02
C GLN A 142 4.21 12.26 5.58
N ARG A 143 3.02 11.88 5.13
CA ARG A 143 1.96 12.82 4.74
C ARG A 143 1.46 13.62 5.94
N GLU A 144 1.24 12.98 7.08
CA GLU A 144 0.89 13.66 8.34
C GLU A 144 1.97 14.64 8.77
N ARG A 145 3.24 14.23 8.76
CA ARG A 145 4.38 15.12 9.05
C ARG A 145 4.46 16.31 8.10
N PHE A 146 4.10 16.12 6.82
CA PHE A 146 4.07 17.20 5.85
C PHE A 146 2.93 18.18 6.11
N ILE A 147 1.72 17.68 6.40
CA ILE A 147 0.55 18.51 6.76
C ILE A 147 0.86 19.32 8.02
N HIS A 148 1.39 18.69 9.06
CA HIS A 148 1.73 19.38 10.31
C HIS A 148 2.78 20.48 10.09
N ARG A 149 3.82 20.23 9.29
CA ARG A 149 4.81 21.26 8.94
C ARG A 149 4.22 22.40 8.13
N ARG A 150 3.33 22.11 7.19
CA ARG A 150 2.62 23.13 6.42
C ARG A 150 1.75 23.99 7.32
N ASP A 151 0.98 23.38 8.22
CA ASP A 151 0.06 24.08 9.10
C ASP A 151 0.83 24.93 10.13
N GLN A 152 1.96 24.44 10.65
CA GLN A 152 2.90 25.23 11.44
C GLN A 152 3.43 26.45 10.68
N PHE A 153 3.83 26.26 9.42
CA PHE A 153 4.33 27.36 8.59
C PHE A 153 3.26 28.42 8.32
N VAL A 154 2.02 28.00 8.08
CA VAL A 154 0.87 28.91 7.92
C VAL A 154 0.62 29.68 9.22
N ALA A 155 0.58 28.99 10.36
CA ALA A 155 0.38 29.62 11.67
C ALA A 155 1.49 30.63 12.02
N ASP A 156 2.75 30.30 11.72
CA ASP A 156 3.89 31.21 11.91
C ASP A 156 3.81 32.44 11.01
N ARG A 157 3.36 32.26 9.76
CA ARG A 157 3.15 33.38 8.83
C ARG A 157 2.06 34.32 9.32
N GLU A 158 0.95 33.79 9.82
CA GLU A 158 -0.14 34.57 10.42
C GLU A 158 0.31 35.31 11.69
N ARG A 159 1.06 34.65 12.58
CA ARG A 159 1.67 35.29 13.76
C ARG A 159 2.58 36.45 13.36
N ARG A 160 3.45 36.27 12.37
CA ARG A 160 4.33 37.33 11.87
C ARG A 160 3.54 38.48 11.24
N GLY A 161 2.44 38.18 10.54
CA GLY A 161 1.53 39.17 9.98
C GLY A 161 0.88 40.03 11.06
N SER A 162 0.24 39.41 12.05
CA SER A 162 -0.43 40.13 13.15
C SER A 162 0.54 40.93 14.01
N LEU A 163 1.77 40.43 14.23
CA LEU A 163 2.81 41.16 14.95
C LEU A 163 3.21 42.44 14.19
N LYS A 164 3.36 42.37 12.87
CA LYS A 164 3.67 43.54 12.03
C LYS A 164 2.55 44.57 12.08
N GLU A 165 1.28 44.16 12.04
CA GLU A 165 0.13 45.06 12.16
C GLU A 165 0.09 45.75 13.53
N ARG A 166 0.26 44.99 14.62
CA ARG A 166 0.35 45.54 15.97
C ARG A 166 1.46 46.57 16.11
N LEU A 167 2.64 46.29 15.54
CA LEU A 167 3.77 47.23 15.54
C LEU A 167 3.46 48.50 14.75
N ARG A 168 2.81 48.40 13.59
CA ARG A 168 2.36 49.57 12.81
C ARG A 168 1.37 50.42 13.60
N ALA A 169 0.33 49.82 14.16
CA ALA A 169 -0.68 50.51 14.97
C ALA A 169 -0.06 51.22 16.19
N ARG A 170 0.87 50.56 16.88
CA ARG A 170 1.59 51.16 18.02
C ARG A 170 2.46 52.35 17.59
N LYS A 171 3.13 52.25 16.44
CA LYS A 171 3.95 53.34 15.90
C LYS A 171 3.09 54.54 15.49
N GLU A 172 1.90 54.29 14.97
CA GLU A 172 0.92 55.30 14.59
C GLU A 172 0.31 56.00 15.82
N GLN A 173 -0.10 55.24 16.84
CA GLN A 173 -0.50 55.79 18.14
C GLN A 173 0.59 56.66 18.77
N TRP A 174 1.85 56.22 18.74
CA TRP A 174 2.96 57.01 19.27
C TRP A 174 3.15 58.33 18.50
N ARG A 175 3.02 58.32 17.17
CA ARG A 175 3.04 59.55 16.36
C ARG A 175 1.91 60.51 16.74
N LEU A 176 0.69 60.00 16.90
CA LEU A 176 -0.46 60.79 17.33
C LEU A 176 -0.26 61.38 18.74
N HIS A 177 0.26 60.58 19.66
CA HIS A 177 0.56 61.03 21.02
C HIS A 177 1.63 62.13 21.03
N LYS A 178 2.71 61.98 20.25
CA LYS A 178 3.74 63.01 20.10
C LYS A 178 3.18 64.31 19.52
N LYS A 179 2.31 64.22 18.50
CA LYS A 179 1.63 65.38 17.90
C LYS A 179 0.69 66.08 18.88
N ARG A 180 -0.05 65.34 19.71
CA ARG A 180 -0.85 65.91 20.81
C ARG A 180 0.02 66.62 21.84
N ARG A 181 1.17 66.03 22.20
CA ARG A 181 2.07 66.59 23.20
C ARG A 181 2.74 67.90 22.74
N SER A 182 2.99 68.05 21.45
CA SER A 182 3.48 69.32 20.86
C SER A 182 2.42 70.41 20.73
N LEU A 183 1.14 70.07 20.92
CA LEU A 183 0.01 71.01 20.90
C LEU A 183 -0.45 71.40 22.31
N LEU A 184 0.13 70.80 23.36
CA LEU A 184 -0.13 71.21 24.73
C LEU A 184 0.68 72.48 25.04
N PRO A 185 0.07 73.52 25.63
CA PRO A 185 0.79 74.70 26.05
C PRO A 185 1.87 74.33 27.06
N GLN A 186 3.07 74.87 26.88
CA GLN A 186 4.18 74.73 27.82
C GLN A 186 3.71 75.18 29.22
N PRO A 187 4.02 74.42 30.29
CA PRO A 187 3.67 74.88 31.64
C PRO A 187 4.37 76.23 31.88
N LEU A 188 3.58 77.24 32.21
CA LEU A 188 4.06 78.54 32.68
C LEU A 188 4.99 78.28 33.87
N VAL A 189 6.28 78.49 33.66
CA VAL A 189 7.27 78.54 34.74
C VAL A 189 6.91 79.76 35.57
N VAL A 190 6.19 79.56 36.68
CA VAL A 190 5.98 80.59 37.69
C VAL A 190 7.32 80.81 38.38
N ARG A 191 7.99 81.89 37.98
CA ARG A 191 9.23 82.36 38.58
C ARG A 191 8.87 82.95 39.95
N ASP A 192 9.11 82.18 41.01
CA ASP A 192 8.93 82.62 42.39
C ASP A 192 9.87 83.81 42.68
N GLN A 193 9.29 84.97 42.96
CA GLN A 193 9.99 86.23 43.24
C GLN A 193 10.05 86.54 44.75
N ASN A 194 10.20 85.53 45.60
CA ASN A 194 10.33 85.75 47.04
C ASN A 194 11.75 85.42 47.55
N HIS A 195 12.67 86.38 47.40
CA HIS A 195 13.86 86.47 48.24
C HIS A 195 13.98 87.89 48.81
N PRO A 196 13.85 88.08 50.14
CA PRO A 196 14.15 89.35 50.79
C PRO A 196 15.68 89.52 50.96
N PRO A 197 16.16 90.76 51.14
CA PRO A 197 17.59 91.06 51.22
C PRO A 197 18.15 90.92 52.65
N GLU A 198 19.49 90.93 52.73
CA GLU A 198 20.36 91.10 53.91
C GLU A 198 20.60 89.85 54.77
N LEU A 199 21.80 89.57 55.31
CA LEU A 199 22.81 90.46 55.88
C LEU A 199 24.24 89.98 55.63
N SER A 200 25.12 90.97 55.42
CA SER A 200 26.58 90.87 55.53
C SER A 200 27.03 90.80 56.99
N ALA A 201 27.96 89.89 57.28
CA ALA A 201 29.05 90.05 58.26
C ALA A 201 30.18 89.08 57.90
#